data_AF-A0A522VUW9-F1
#
_entry.id   AF-A0A522VUW9-F1
#
_cell.length_a   1.000
_cell.length_b   1.000
_cell.length_c   1.000
_cell.angle_alpha   90.00
_cell.angle_beta   90.00
_cell.angle_gamma   90.00
#
_symmetry.space_group_name_H-M   'P 1'
#
loop_
_entity.id
_entity.type
_entity.pdbx_description
1 polymer ?
#
loop_
_entity_poly.entity_id
_entity_poly.type
_entity_poly.pdbx_seq_one_letter_code
_entity_poly.pdbx_strand_id
1 'polypeptide(L)'
;MRDDVVGYLLKAPAGAVECVDVAAWWPRHRELAATWRNPMDRAIAGGFAADRVGWAFACGYQAALHALFPGAPDDRIAALCVTEADGNSPKAIRSTLRREGAGWLLDGAKRWTTLGPQGALFYVAARD
;
A
#
# COMPACT_ATOMS: atom_id res chain seq x y z
N MET A 1 19.39 -7.56 -0.87
CA MET A 1 18.45 -6.89 0.05
C MET A 1 18.96 -7.01 1.47
N ARG A 2 18.89 -5.92 2.24
CA ARG A 2 19.22 -5.75 3.66
C ARG A 2 18.11 -6.34 4.55
N ASP A 3 18.47 -6.63 5.80
CA ASP A 3 17.61 -7.20 6.85
C ASP A 3 17.89 -6.64 8.27
N ASP A 4 18.76 -5.64 8.39
CA ASP A 4 19.05 -4.91 9.63
C ASP A 4 18.65 -3.44 9.51
N VAL A 5 17.34 -3.19 9.60
CA VAL A 5 16.81 -1.82 9.49
C VAL A 5 17.21 -0.95 10.67
N VAL A 6 17.33 -1.53 11.87
CA VAL A 6 17.72 -0.79 13.08
C VAL A 6 19.16 -0.28 12.97
N GLY A 7 20.11 -1.15 12.58
CA GLY A 7 21.50 -0.75 12.39
C GLY A 7 21.69 0.27 11.26
N TYR A 8 20.82 0.27 10.24
CA TYR A 8 20.78 1.31 9.22
C TYR A 8 20.30 2.65 9.78
N LEU A 9 19.18 2.67 10.51
CA LEU A 9 18.61 3.88 11.12
C LEU A 9 19.61 4.59 12.04
N LEU A 10 20.42 3.83 12.78
CA LEU A 10 21.44 4.38 13.69
C LEU A 10 22.62 5.07 12.97
N LYS A 11 22.78 4.85 11.65
CA LYS A 11 23.92 5.35 10.86
C LYS A 11 23.48 6.32 9.76
N ALA A 12 22.24 6.22 9.32
CA ALA A 12 21.71 7.02 8.24
C ALA A 12 21.49 8.49 8.65
N PRO A 13 21.65 9.45 7.73
CA PRO A 13 21.31 10.85 8.01
C PRO A 13 19.80 10.96 8.30
N ALA A 14 19.45 11.70 9.36
CA ALA A 14 18.06 11.87 9.80
C ALA A 14 17.27 12.95 9.02
N GLY A 15 17.91 13.64 8.07
CA GLY A 15 17.25 14.67 7.27
C GLY A 15 16.35 14.06 6.20
N ALA A 16 15.04 14.25 6.32
CA ALA A 16 14.09 13.90 5.27
C ALA A 16 14.04 15.00 4.19
N VAL A 17 13.99 14.59 2.93
CA VAL A 17 13.80 15.49 1.78
C VAL A 17 12.31 15.72 1.57
N GLU A 18 11.92 16.99 1.41
CA GLU A 18 10.51 17.32 1.16
C GLU A 18 9.95 16.51 -0.03
N CYS A 19 8.75 15.99 0.17
CA CYS A 19 8.04 15.20 -0.82
C CYS A 19 6.64 15.77 -1.02
N VAL A 20 6.43 16.39 -2.18
CA VAL A 20 5.25 17.22 -2.44
C VAL A 20 4.00 16.42 -2.77
N ASP A 21 4.14 15.33 -3.51
CA ASP A 21 3.01 14.55 -4.02
C ASP A 21 3.37 13.06 -4.21
N VAL A 22 2.37 12.30 -4.65
CA VAL A 22 2.51 10.84 -4.87
C VAL A 22 3.46 10.54 -6.04
N ALA A 23 3.51 11.40 -7.05
CA ALA A 23 4.36 11.20 -8.23
C ALA A 23 5.86 11.32 -7.85
N ALA A 24 6.19 12.24 -6.95
CA ALA A 24 7.52 12.38 -6.37
C ALA A 24 7.83 11.26 -5.35
N TRP A 25 6.83 10.84 -4.57
CA TRP A 25 6.99 9.82 -3.53
C TRP A 25 7.25 8.42 -4.09
N TRP A 26 6.45 7.99 -5.09
CA TRP A 26 6.41 6.59 -5.50
C TRP A 26 7.76 6.02 -5.99
N PRO A 27 8.51 6.70 -6.88
CA PRO A 27 9.83 6.22 -7.29
C PRO A 27 10.80 6.09 -6.11
N ARG A 28 10.83 7.09 -5.21
CA ARG A 28 11.68 7.09 -4.01
C ARG A 28 11.33 5.94 -3.06
N HIS A 29 10.04 5.71 -2.84
CA HIS A 29 9.55 4.60 -2.03
C HIS A 29 9.96 3.25 -2.61
N ARG A 30 9.78 3.03 -3.92
CA ARG A 30 10.15 1.78 -4.59
C ARG A 30 11.65 1.49 -4.49
N GLU A 31 12.48 2.49 -4.77
CA GLU A 31 13.94 2.36 -4.68
C GLU A 31 14.35 1.98 -3.26
N LEU A 32 13.81 2.67 -2.25
CA LEU A 32 14.07 2.36 -0.85
C LEU A 32 13.58 0.97 -0.48
N ALA A 33 12.33 0.62 -0.81
CA ALA A 33 11.71 -0.66 -0.48
C ALA A 33 12.45 -1.84 -1.11
N ALA A 34 12.95 -1.69 -2.34
CA ALA A 34 13.75 -2.70 -3.03
C ALA A 34 15.09 -3.00 -2.33
N THR A 35 15.55 -2.14 -1.43
CA THR A 35 16.74 -2.44 -0.63
C THR A 35 16.44 -3.40 0.52
N TRP A 36 15.19 -3.59 0.93
CA TRP A 36 14.79 -4.33 2.14
C TRP A 36 14.07 -5.63 1.83
N ARG A 37 14.48 -6.71 2.51
CA ARG A 37 13.99 -8.06 2.24
C ARG A 37 12.56 -8.25 2.73
N ASN A 38 12.29 -7.93 3.99
CA ASN A 38 10.97 -8.17 4.59
C ASN A 38 10.12 -6.89 4.61
N PRO A 39 8.78 -7.01 4.61
CA PRO A 39 7.91 -5.83 4.58
C PRO A 39 8.00 -4.94 5.82
N MET A 40 8.32 -5.50 7.00
CA MET A 40 8.46 -4.70 8.22
C MET A 40 9.64 -3.72 8.11
N ASP A 41 10.77 -4.16 7.58
CA ASP A 41 11.92 -3.29 7.32
C ASP A 41 11.61 -2.23 6.27
N ARG A 42 10.86 -2.60 5.22
CA ARG A 42 10.38 -1.63 4.21
C ARG A 42 9.54 -0.53 4.87
N ALA A 43 8.65 -0.90 5.79
CA ALA A 43 7.81 0.04 6.54
C ALA A 43 8.65 0.97 7.44
N ILE A 44 9.58 0.41 8.21
CA ILE A 44 10.43 1.17 9.13
C ILE A 44 11.34 2.13 8.37
N ALA A 45 12.02 1.65 7.32
CA ALA A 45 12.89 2.49 6.51
C ALA A 45 12.11 3.58 5.78
N GLY A 46 10.95 3.24 5.21
CA GLY A 46 10.08 4.20 4.54
C GLY A 46 9.48 5.24 5.49
N GLY A 47 9.19 4.87 6.73
CA GLY A 47 8.78 5.78 7.79
C GLY A 47 9.92 6.73 8.20
N PHE A 48 11.14 6.21 8.35
CA PHE A 48 12.32 7.01 8.67
C PHE A 48 12.67 8.03 7.57
N ALA A 49 12.49 7.68 6.30
CA ALA A 49 12.78 8.56 5.17
C ALA A 49 11.67 9.60 4.87
N ALA A 50 10.51 9.48 5.50
CA ALA A 50 9.36 10.33 5.23
C ALA A 50 9.50 11.72 5.87
N ASP A 51 9.19 12.77 5.12
CA ASP A 51 9.20 14.16 5.63
C ASP A 51 7.96 14.50 6.50
N ARG A 52 6.91 13.66 6.45
CA ARG A 52 5.63 13.87 7.14
C ARG A 52 4.92 12.55 7.41
N VAL A 53 4.02 12.57 8.39
CA VAL A 53 3.23 11.40 8.82
C VAL A 53 2.47 10.76 7.65
N GLY A 54 1.97 11.57 6.70
CA GLY A 54 1.27 11.06 5.51
C GLY A 54 2.12 10.10 4.67
N TRP A 55 3.39 10.41 4.42
CA TRP A 55 4.28 9.52 3.67
C TRP A 55 4.79 8.36 4.51
N ALA A 56 4.99 8.56 5.82
CA ALA A 56 5.29 7.45 6.72
C ALA A 56 4.16 6.41 6.70
N PHE A 57 2.91 6.87 6.76
CA PHE A 57 1.73 6.03 6.60
C PHE A 57 1.69 5.37 5.22
N ALA A 58 1.91 6.10 4.13
CA ALA A 58 1.90 5.54 2.78
C ALA A 58 2.94 4.41 2.62
N CYS A 59 4.16 4.60 3.12
CA CYS A 59 5.21 3.59 3.12
C CYS A 59 4.80 2.34 3.92
N GLY A 60 4.30 2.53 5.15
CA GLY A 60 3.84 1.43 5.99
C GLY A 60 2.63 0.70 5.38
N TYR A 61 1.73 1.43 4.74
CA TYR A 61 0.56 0.89 4.05
C TYR A 61 0.95 -0.02 2.88
N GLN A 62 1.85 0.42 2.00
CA GLN A 62 2.33 -0.43 0.89
C GLN A 62 3.05 -1.68 1.41
N ALA A 63 3.91 -1.54 2.43
CA ALA A 63 4.57 -2.66 3.07
C ALA A 63 3.58 -3.67 3.69
N ALA A 64 2.55 -3.18 4.38
CA ALA A 64 1.51 -4.04 4.95
C ALA A 64 0.74 -4.80 3.86
N LEU A 65 0.46 -4.17 2.71
CA LEU A 65 -0.17 -4.86 1.57
C LEU A 65 0.75 -5.93 0.97
N HIS A 66 2.04 -5.69 0.85
CA HIS A 66 3.00 -6.73 0.43
C HIS A 66 3.10 -7.89 1.44
N ALA A 67 2.94 -7.62 2.74
CA ALA A 67 2.88 -8.68 3.74
C ALA A 67 1.60 -9.52 3.62
N LEU A 68 0.47 -8.87 3.35
CA LEU A 68 -0.84 -9.53 3.18
C LEU A 68 -0.93 -10.30 1.85
N PHE A 69 -0.28 -9.79 0.80
CA PHE A 69 -0.28 -10.35 -0.54
C PHE A 69 1.16 -10.52 -1.05
N PRO A 70 1.88 -11.58 -0.65
CA PRO A 70 3.29 -11.76 -1.00
C PRO A 70 3.59 -11.86 -2.50
N GLY A 71 2.59 -12.21 -3.32
CA GLY A 71 2.68 -12.24 -4.79
C GLY A 71 2.37 -10.91 -5.47
N ALA A 72 2.17 -9.82 -4.71
CA ALA A 72 1.91 -8.51 -5.27
C ALA A 72 3.12 -7.99 -6.06
N PRO A 73 2.90 -7.37 -7.23
CA PRO A 73 3.96 -6.73 -8.00
C PRO A 73 4.58 -5.54 -7.24
N ASP A 74 5.90 -5.47 -7.17
CA ASP A 74 6.65 -4.36 -6.53
C ASP A 74 6.69 -3.06 -7.39
N ASP A 75 6.15 -3.08 -8.61
CA ASP A 75 6.12 -1.92 -9.53
C ASP A 75 4.78 -1.17 -9.54
N ARG A 76 3.85 -1.58 -8.69
CA ARG A 76 2.50 -1.02 -8.59
C ARG A 76 2.24 -0.49 -7.19
N ILE A 77 1.71 0.73 -7.10
CA ILE A 77 0.99 1.16 -5.90
C ILE A 77 -0.16 0.17 -5.71
N ALA A 78 -0.52 -0.15 -4.47
CA ALA A 78 -1.68 -0.98 -4.18
C ALA A 78 -2.64 -0.26 -3.22
N ALA A 79 -3.92 -0.56 -3.34
CA ALA A 79 -4.94 -0.10 -2.40
C ALA A 79 -5.89 -1.23 -2.00
N LEU A 80 -6.23 -1.26 -0.72
CA LEU A 80 -7.20 -2.16 -0.12
C LEU A 80 -8.56 -1.45 -0.04
N CYS A 81 -9.51 -1.93 -0.83
CA CYS A 81 -10.83 -1.37 -1.01
C CYS A 81 -11.86 -2.20 -0.23
N VAL A 82 -12.03 -1.89 1.05
CA VAL A 82 -13.02 -2.56 1.93
C VAL A 82 -14.24 -1.69 2.15
N THR A 83 -14.03 -0.46 2.63
CA THR A 83 -15.08 0.45 3.09
C THR A 83 -16.07 0.82 1.98
N GLU A 84 -17.35 0.77 2.32
CA GLU A 84 -18.46 1.21 1.46
C GLU A 84 -19.27 2.32 2.15
N ALA A 85 -20.38 2.74 1.55
CA ALA A 85 -21.25 3.77 2.12
C ALA A 85 -21.77 3.40 3.53
N ASP A 86 -22.09 2.14 3.74
CA ASP A 86 -22.65 1.62 5.01
C ASP A 86 -21.58 1.12 6.00
N GLY A 87 -20.29 1.32 5.70
CA GLY A 87 -19.16 0.97 6.56
C GLY A 87 -18.25 -0.12 5.98
N ASN A 88 -17.36 -0.66 6.83
CA ASN A 88 -16.32 -1.64 6.44
C ASN A 88 -16.50 -3.03 7.07
N SER A 89 -17.55 -3.23 7.88
CA SER A 89 -17.83 -4.55 8.46
C SER A 89 -18.31 -5.53 7.36
N PRO A 90 -18.01 -6.84 7.46
CA PRO A 90 -18.43 -7.81 6.44
C PRO A 90 -19.94 -7.77 6.12
N LYS A 91 -20.78 -7.56 7.14
CA LYS A 91 -22.24 -7.45 6.97
C LYS A 91 -22.68 -6.19 6.20
N ALA A 92 -21.86 -5.15 6.15
CA ALA A 92 -22.14 -3.88 5.48
C ALA A 92 -21.66 -3.84 4.03
N ILE A 93 -20.74 -4.73 3.63
CA ILE A 93 -20.25 -4.83 2.24
C ILE A 93 -21.43 -5.19 1.33
N ARG A 94 -21.60 -4.51 0.20
CA ARG A 94 -22.61 -4.77 -0.83
C ARG A 94 -21.99 -5.10 -2.18
N SER A 95 -20.72 -4.76 -2.41
CA SER A 95 -20.01 -5.13 -3.63
C SER A 95 -20.07 -6.64 -3.84
N THR A 96 -20.31 -7.09 -5.07
CA THR A 96 -20.47 -8.49 -5.44
C THR A 96 -19.42 -8.92 -6.44
N LEU A 97 -19.02 -10.19 -6.40
CA LEU A 97 -18.10 -10.84 -7.31
C LEU A 97 -18.74 -12.15 -7.78
N ARG A 98 -19.35 -12.14 -8.95
CA ARG A 98 -20.07 -13.30 -9.50
C ARG A 98 -19.40 -13.83 -10.75
N ARG A 99 -19.52 -15.14 -11.01
CA ARG A 99 -19.08 -15.71 -12.28
C ARG A 99 -19.91 -15.14 -13.43
N GLU A 100 -19.24 -14.76 -14.50
CA GLU A 100 -19.86 -14.31 -15.73
C GLU A 100 -19.11 -14.90 -16.93
N GLY A 101 -19.69 -15.94 -17.53
CA GLY A 101 -19.03 -16.73 -18.58
C GLY A 101 -17.72 -17.35 -18.10
N ALA A 102 -16.63 -17.06 -18.82
CA ALA A 102 -15.28 -17.52 -18.47
C ALA A 102 -14.58 -16.62 -17.43
N GLY A 103 -15.21 -15.52 -17.00
CA GLY A 103 -14.61 -14.52 -16.13
C GLY A 103 -15.41 -14.26 -14.85
N TRP A 104 -15.14 -13.10 -14.25
CA TRP A 104 -15.79 -12.61 -13.05
C TRP A 104 -16.28 -11.19 -13.27
N LEU A 105 -17.49 -10.91 -12.81
CA LEU A 105 -18.04 -9.56 -12.74
C LEU A 105 -17.95 -9.06 -11.30
N LEU A 106 -17.20 -7.98 -11.11
CA LEU A 106 -17.13 -7.22 -9.87
C LEU A 106 -18.01 -5.97 -10.00
N ASP A 107 -19.06 -5.87 -9.19
CA ASP A 107 -20.00 -4.74 -9.19
C ASP A 107 -20.19 -4.17 -7.78
N GLY A 108 -20.06 -2.84 -7.65
CA GLY A 108 -20.20 -2.15 -6.37
C GLY A 108 -19.48 -0.81 -6.31
N ALA A 109 -19.54 -0.15 -5.13
CA ALA A 109 -18.92 1.15 -4.91
C ALA A 109 -18.11 1.18 -3.61
N LYS A 110 -16.83 1.54 -3.72
CA LYS A 110 -15.87 1.63 -2.60
C LYS A 110 -15.61 3.09 -2.22
N ARG A 111 -15.32 3.32 -0.93
CA ARG A 111 -14.98 4.64 -0.37
C ARG A 111 -13.63 4.61 0.33
N TRP A 112 -12.97 5.77 0.35
CA TRP A 112 -11.69 5.99 1.01
C TRP A 112 -10.55 5.11 0.48
N THR A 113 -10.48 4.96 -0.85
CA THR A 113 -9.37 4.24 -1.49
C THR A 113 -8.10 5.06 -1.40
N THR A 114 -7.32 4.85 -0.33
CA THR A 114 -6.01 5.46 -0.12
C THR A 114 -5.12 5.22 -1.34
N LEU A 115 -4.54 6.29 -1.90
CA LEU A 115 -3.74 6.27 -3.13
C LEU A 115 -4.51 5.77 -4.39
N GLY A 116 -5.85 5.71 -4.31
CA GLY A 116 -6.71 5.18 -5.37
C GLY A 116 -6.57 5.90 -6.72
N PRO A 117 -6.60 7.24 -6.78
CA PRO A 117 -6.40 7.98 -8.04
C PRO A 117 -5.03 7.73 -8.69
N GLN A 118 -4.05 7.23 -7.93
CA GLN A 118 -2.69 6.95 -8.40
C GLN A 118 -2.52 5.51 -8.90
N GLY A 119 -3.60 4.73 -8.92
CA GLY A 119 -3.91 3.89 -10.06
C GLY A 119 -2.98 2.71 -10.29
N ALA A 120 -2.78 1.89 -9.28
CA ALA A 120 -2.32 0.54 -9.53
C ALA A 120 -2.91 -0.42 -8.48
N LEU A 121 -3.17 -1.66 -8.91
CA LEU A 121 -3.69 -2.81 -8.16
C LEU A 121 -4.67 -2.54 -6.98
N PHE A 122 -5.93 -2.89 -7.18
CA PHE A 122 -6.93 -2.86 -6.10
C PHE A 122 -7.21 -4.26 -5.54
N TYR A 123 -7.08 -4.38 -4.22
CA TYR A 123 -7.58 -5.51 -3.45
C TYR A 123 -8.98 -5.19 -2.96
N VAL A 124 -10.00 -5.80 -3.58
CA VAL A 124 -11.40 -5.44 -3.33
C VAL A 124 -12.09 -6.52 -2.50
N ALA A 125 -12.65 -6.13 -1.35
CA ALA A 125 -13.52 -7.03 -0.60
C ALA A 125 -14.91 -7.04 -1.25
N ALA A 126 -15.43 -8.21 -1.59
CA ALA A 126 -16.73 -8.39 -2.22
C ALA A 126 -17.40 -9.66 -1.69
N ARG A 127 -18.72 -9.76 -1.87
CA ARG A 127 -19.50 -10.98 -1.63
C ARG A 127 -19.50 -11.87 -2.87
N ASP A 128 -19.52 -13.17 -2.68
CA ASP A 128 -19.73 -14.18 -3.72
C ASP A 128 -21.21 -14.42 -4.05
#